data_AF-J8ERF1-F1
#
_entry.id   AF-J8ERF1-F1
#
_cell.length_a   1.000
_cell.length_b   1.000
_cell.length_c   1.000
_cell.angle_alpha   90.00
_cell.angle_beta   90.00
_cell.angle_gamma   90.00
#
_symmetry.space_group_name_H-M   'P 1'
#
loop_
_entity.id
_entity.type
_entity.pdbx_description
1 polymer ?
#
loop_
_entity_poly.entity_id
_entity_poly.type
_entity_poly.pdbx_seq_one_letter_code
_entity_poly.pdbx_strand_id
1 'polypeptide(L)'
;MYNSHQYFSGSSKPPSSTAGVFGEEQEAFYRQPSGKIFAKIYEKDTESPIKGVKVSIYKMTEEGRILSSRQSDIITLYTNEFGETDTVALPTPSKENALDPLGSKPYSEYAISFEAAGYAPLILRGTQIFPDVTAVQKMELIPVSGTEGRDSVEIIDIPEHTLIGQYPQQESQQELQQEHKKQQETRQSMDVDVVLPKFVIVHDGHPNTPAPRYKLRFKDYIKNVLASEVYPTWKKDALIANALCVISYTLNRIYTNYYKDKGFTITGITQFDHKYTHGRNTFEETDDVVEEVFKQYIAKPGENAPLFAQYRAGKKQPCPFASRPGMLYQWGTACLAEQGMHYMDILKYYYKNVEIRLADFIQVIKSFPGYNLKEGDQKEAVRTIQKYLFHIRKKYSDIPEIIINGNFDSNTVNAVKGFQKHFQIPENGIVDELTWNKLNDIYVYVTNLPGFYPILQNGSRGESVKTLQTLLKKYGFYSGQIDGILGLGTEKSVKEFQKIKSFTVTGVVRKELWILLEEIQYTAGTTRATLAKVKNNSMPEQTNTGVNIKTYPPSKNTNPLFVYPPSTSIMTNSPTHQQPQSFYYENGYYPYY
;
A
#
# COMPACT_ATOMS: atom_id res chain seq x y z
N MET A 1 6.36 -35.83 -85.88
CA MET A 1 6.67 -34.92 -87.01
C MET A 1 7.68 -33.89 -86.53
N TYR A 2 8.86 -33.89 -87.17
CA TYR A 2 9.93 -32.87 -87.25
C TYR A 2 10.48 -32.23 -85.95
N ASN A 3 11.68 -32.58 -85.48
CA ASN A 3 13.08 -32.28 -85.92
C ASN A 3 13.68 -30.95 -85.37
N SER A 4 14.55 -31.12 -84.35
CA SER A 4 15.94 -30.61 -84.18
C SER A 4 16.48 -29.35 -84.89
N HIS A 5 17.12 -28.44 -84.12
CA HIS A 5 18.56 -28.02 -84.16
C HIS A 5 18.77 -26.68 -83.40
N GLN A 6 19.58 -26.63 -82.32
CA GLN A 6 21.04 -26.41 -82.17
C GLN A 6 21.54 -24.94 -82.08
N TYR A 7 22.09 -24.63 -80.90
CA TYR A 7 23.26 -23.81 -80.50
C TYR A 7 23.66 -22.51 -81.23
N PHE A 8 23.93 -21.45 -80.46
CA PHE A 8 25.28 -20.86 -80.33
C PHE A 8 25.42 -20.00 -79.05
N SER A 9 26.56 -20.13 -78.37
CA SER A 9 27.00 -19.37 -77.19
C SER A 9 27.92 -18.21 -77.58
N GLY A 10 27.89 -17.08 -76.85
CA GLY A 10 28.94 -16.05 -76.97
C GLY A 10 28.81 -14.82 -76.06
N SER A 11 29.59 -14.84 -74.96
CA SER A 11 30.40 -13.74 -74.38
C SER A 11 29.80 -12.51 -73.64
N SER A 12 30.23 -12.41 -72.37
CA SER A 12 30.73 -11.22 -71.61
C SER A 12 29.87 -9.96 -71.30
N LYS A 13 29.66 -9.71 -69.99
CA LYS A 13 29.29 -8.45 -69.28
C LYS A 13 30.36 -7.31 -69.45
N PRO A 14 30.24 -6.04 -68.95
CA PRO A 14 29.33 -5.37 -67.95
C PRO A 14 28.92 -3.90 -68.36
N PRO A 15 28.58 -2.86 -67.52
CA PRO A 15 28.11 -2.70 -66.12
C PRO A 15 26.87 -1.75 -65.89
N SER A 16 26.44 -1.64 -64.61
CA SER A 16 25.84 -0.51 -63.84
C SER A 16 24.50 0.20 -64.18
N SER A 17 23.58 0.08 -63.20
CA SER A 17 22.67 1.06 -62.55
C SER A 17 21.69 1.92 -63.35
N THR A 18 20.39 1.74 -63.08
CA THR A 18 19.53 2.83 -62.57
C THR A 18 18.31 2.28 -61.82
N ALA A 19 17.93 3.01 -60.78
CA ALA A 19 17.02 2.63 -59.70
C ALA A 19 15.54 2.51 -60.11
N GLY A 20 14.86 1.50 -59.57
CA GLY A 20 13.40 1.42 -59.46
C GLY A 20 13.05 1.12 -58.01
N VAL A 21 12.59 2.15 -57.30
CA VAL A 21 12.13 2.08 -55.91
C VAL A 21 10.85 1.23 -55.88
N PHE A 22 10.93 0.04 -55.29
CA PHE A 22 9.77 -0.73 -54.85
C PHE A 22 9.80 -0.80 -53.32
N GLY A 23 8.71 -0.32 -52.71
CA GLY A 23 8.58 -0.08 -51.29
C GLY A 23 8.73 -1.36 -50.46
N GLU A 24 9.48 -1.20 -49.37
CA GLU A 24 9.47 -2.09 -48.22
C GLU A 24 8.10 -1.97 -47.53
N GLU A 25 7.20 -2.93 -47.75
CA GLU A 25 6.19 -3.26 -46.76
C GLU A 25 6.91 -4.05 -45.66
N GLN A 26 7.36 -3.34 -44.62
CA GLN A 26 7.80 -3.95 -43.37
C GLN A 26 6.60 -4.66 -42.73
N GLU A 27 6.61 -5.99 -42.75
CA GLU A 27 5.78 -6.80 -41.84
C GLU A 27 6.13 -6.39 -40.40
N ALA A 28 5.23 -5.64 -39.76
CA ALA A 28 5.32 -5.36 -38.34
C ALA A 28 5.24 -6.70 -37.59
N PHE A 29 6.36 -7.17 -37.05
CA PHE A 29 6.40 -8.25 -36.07
C PHE A 29 5.48 -7.86 -34.90
N TYR A 30 4.25 -8.37 -34.87
CA TYR A 30 3.37 -8.22 -33.72
C TYR A 30 3.97 -8.99 -32.55
N ARG A 31 4.70 -8.27 -31.68
CA ARG A 31 5.21 -8.82 -30.43
C ARG A 31 4.02 -9.21 -29.58
N GLN A 32 3.95 -10.48 -29.18
CA GLN A 32 2.93 -10.96 -28.25
C GLN A 32 2.93 -10.10 -26.98
N PRO A 33 1.79 -9.58 -26.52
CA PRO A 33 1.72 -8.82 -25.26
C PRO A 33 2.25 -9.66 -24.10
N SER A 34 2.95 -8.99 -23.18
CA SER A 34 3.57 -9.66 -22.03
C SER A 34 3.57 -8.77 -20.80
N GLY A 35 3.47 -9.38 -19.62
CA GLY A 35 3.78 -8.78 -18.32
C GLY A 35 5.06 -9.36 -17.75
N LYS A 36 5.56 -8.78 -16.66
CA LYS A 36 6.73 -9.28 -15.94
C LYS A 36 6.33 -9.84 -14.58
N ILE A 37 7.12 -10.75 -14.03
CA ILE A 37 6.98 -11.21 -12.65
C ILE A 37 8.34 -11.51 -12.04
N PHE A 38 8.46 -11.28 -10.75
CA PHE A 38 9.48 -11.86 -9.89
C PHE A 38 8.86 -12.21 -8.52
N ALA A 39 9.53 -13.09 -7.78
CA ALA A 39 9.06 -13.52 -6.46
C ALA A 39 9.98 -13.03 -5.34
N LYS A 40 9.41 -12.73 -4.16
CA LYS A 40 10.12 -12.45 -2.91
C LYS A 40 9.71 -13.46 -1.85
N ILE A 41 10.65 -14.25 -1.34
CA ILE A 41 10.38 -15.37 -0.45
C ILE A 41 11.06 -15.18 0.90
N TYR A 42 10.25 -15.27 1.95
CA TYR A 42 10.69 -15.09 3.34
C TYR A 42 10.33 -16.31 4.18
N GLU A 43 11.02 -16.50 5.29
CA GLU A 43 10.59 -17.42 6.33
C GLU A 43 9.43 -16.80 7.11
N LYS A 44 8.39 -17.62 7.33
CA LYS A 44 7.18 -17.21 8.02
C LYS A 44 7.47 -16.64 9.40
N ASP A 45 6.82 -15.54 9.74
CA ASP A 45 6.94 -14.82 11.01
C ASP A 45 8.32 -14.23 11.35
N THR A 46 9.36 -14.40 10.51
CA THR A 46 10.72 -13.93 10.81
C THR A 46 11.23 -12.82 9.88
N GLU A 47 10.46 -12.43 8.85
CA GLU A 47 10.84 -11.49 7.77
C GLU A 47 12.22 -11.79 7.14
N SER A 48 12.75 -13.00 7.36
CA SER A 48 14.08 -13.38 6.94
C SER A 48 14.02 -13.90 5.51
N PRO A 49 14.75 -13.31 4.55
CA PRO A 49 14.72 -13.79 3.18
C PRO A 49 15.30 -15.19 3.07
N ILE A 50 14.71 -16.03 2.22
CA ILE A 50 15.20 -17.39 1.97
C ILE A 50 15.93 -17.43 0.63
N LYS A 51 17.24 -17.71 0.68
CA LYS A 51 18.08 -17.90 -0.50
C LYS A 51 17.94 -19.31 -1.07
N GLY A 52 18.00 -19.43 -2.40
CA GLY A 52 18.05 -20.71 -3.11
C GLY A 52 16.71 -21.45 -3.18
N VAL A 53 15.59 -20.77 -2.93
CA VAL A 53 14.24 -21.32 -3.15
C VAL A 53 14.07 -21.52 -4.65
N LYS A 54 13.74 -22.74 -5.06
CA LYS A 54 13.38 -23.06 -6.43
C LYS A 54 11.95 -22.61 -6.68
N VAL A 55 11.77 -21.71 -7.66
CA VAL A 55 10.48 -21.16 -8.07
C VAL A 55 10.15 -21.66 -9.47
N SER A 56 9.09 -22.46 -9.61
CA SER A 56 8.68 -23.00 -10.92
C SER A 56 7.34 -22.41 -11.33
N ILE A 57 7.27 -21.83 -12.53
CA ILE A 57 6.07 -21.16 -13.06
C ILE A 57 5.47 -22.00 -14.19
N TYR A 58 4.16 -22.26 -14.08
CA TYR A 58 3.39 -23.08 -15.00
C TYR A 58 2.22 -22.27 -15.57
N LYS A 59 2.02 -22.34 -16.89
CA LYS A 59 0.84 -21.74 -17.52
C LYS A 59 -0.42 -22.52 -17.15
N MET A 60 -1.52 -21.83 -16.85
CA MET A 60 -2.81 -22.47 -16.61
C MET A 60 -3.73 -22.37 -17.85
N THR A 61 -4.65 -23.33 -18.01
CA THR A 61 -5.77 -23.23 -18.96
C THR A 61 -6.82 -22.26 -18.44
N GLU A 62 -7.72 -21.81 -19.32
CA GLU A 62 -8.90 -21.04 -18.93
C GLU A 62 -9.85 -21.80 -17.98
N GLU A 63 -9.77 -23.13 -17.95
CA GLU A 63 -10.52 -24.01 -17.03
C GLU A 63 -9.81 -24.20 -15.67
N GLY A 64 -8.70 -23.49 -15.42
CA GLY A 64 -7.94 -23.59 -14.17
C GLY A 64 -7.06 -24.85 -14.05
N ARG A 65 -6.83 -25.59 -15.14
CA ARG A 65 -5.94 -26.77 -15.15
C ARG A 65 -4.51 -26.35 -15.48
N ILE A 66 -3.52 -27.02 -14.88
CA ILE A 66 -2.12 -26.79 -15.21
C ILE A 66 -1.84 -27.36 -16.61
N LEU A 67 -1.35 -26.53 -17.54
CA LEU A 67 -0.85 -26.98 -18.83
C LEU A 67 0.54 -27.60 -18.60
N SER A 68 0.62 -28.87 -18.21
CA SER A 68 1.90 -29.58 -18.18
C SER A 68 1.76 -31.01 -18.72
N SER A 69 1.99 -31.18 -20.02
CA SER A 69 2.45 -32.46 -20.59
C SER A 69 3.83 -32.35 -21.23
N ARG A 70 4.43 -31.15 -21.34
CA ARG A 70 5.80 -30.96 -21.84
C ARG A 70 6.65 -30.12 -20.88
N GLN A 71 7.81 -30.65 -20.52
CA GLN A 71 8.77 -30.02 -19.61
C GLN A 71 9.38 -28.71 -20.15
N SER A 72 9.18 -28.41 -21.44
CA SER A 72 9.67 -27.22 -22.14
C SER A 72 8.97 -25.91 -21.76
N ASP A 73 7.79 -25.98 -21.12
CA ASP A 73 6.95 -24.79 -20.87
C ASP A 73 7.04 -24.30 -19.42
N ILE A 74 7.95 -24.88 -18.62
CA ILE A 74 8.16 -24.56 -17.21
C ILE A 74 9.34 -23.59 -17.10
N ILE A 75 9.08 -22.41 -16.52
CA ILE A 75 10.15 -21.46 -16.17
C ILE A 75 10.60 -21.77 -14.74
N THR A 76 11.89 -22.04 -14.55
CA THR A 76 12.48 -22.30 -13.23
C THR A 76 13.48 -21.21 -12.87
N LEU A 77 13.29 -20.58 -11.71
CA LEU A 77 14.13 -19.51 -11.15
C LEU A 77 14.60 -19.91 -9.74
N TYR A 78 15.60 -19.20 -9.23
CA TYR A 78 16.09 -19.39 -7.85
C TYR A 78 16.19 -18.05 -7.14
N THR A 79 15.85 -18.01 -5.85
CA THR A 79 16.00 -16.79 -5.07
C THR A 79 17.46 -16.49 -4.71
N ASN A 80 17.83 -15.21 -4.78
CA ASN A 80 19.13 -14.68 -4.38
C ASN A 80 19.23 -14.51 -2.83
N GLU A 81 20.28 -13.84 -2.35
CA GLU A 81 20.49 -13.60 -0.91
C GLU A 81 19.45 -12.69 -0.24
N PHE A 82 18.68 -11.94 -1.03
CA PHE A 82 17.56 -11.11 -0.59
C PHE A 82 16.20 -11.83 -0.69
N GLY A 83 16.20 -13.12 -1.04
CA GLY A 83 14.98 -13.90 -1.21
C GLY A 83 14.26 -13.59 -2.52
N GLU A 84 14.93 -12.91 -3.48
CA GLU A 84 14.31 -12.44 -4.72
C GLU A 84 14.73 -13.28 -5.92
N THR A 85 13.82 -13.59 -6.83
CA THR A 85 14.16 -14.22 -8.13
C THR A 85 14.54 -13.16 -9.17
N ASP A 86 15.22 -13.57 -10.24
CA ASP A 86 15.27 -12.77 -11.46
C ASP A 86 13.86 -12.49 -12.00
N THR A 87 13.71 -11.37 -12.71
CA THR A 87 12.45 -11.00 -13.36
C THR A 87 12.29 -11.70 -14.70
N VAL A 88 11.12 -12.32 -14.93
CA VAL A 88 10.79 -12.99 -16.18
C VAL A 88 9.55 -12.39 -16.84
N ALA A 89 9.55 -12.31 -18.18
CA ALA A 89 8.40 -11.89 -18.96
C ALA A 89 7.49 -13.09 -19.29
N LEU A 90 6.19 -12.93 -19.10
CA LEU A 90 5.18 -13.94 -19.33
C LEU A 90 4.11 -13.42 -20.30
N PRO A 91 3.61 -14.25 -21.24
CA PRO A 91 2.54 -13.88 -22.15
C PRO A 91 1.25 -13.43 -21.45
N THR A 92 0.58 -12.43 -22.03
CA THR A 92 -0.68 -11.90 -21.51
C THR A 92 -1.67 -11.59 -22.64
N PRO A 93 -2.96 -11.34 -22.33
CA PRO A 93 -3.89 -10.71 -23.26
C PRO A 93 -3.50 -9.26 -23.57
N SER A 94 -4.21 -8.64 -24.52
CA SER A 94 -4.04 -7.22 -24.86
C SER A 94 -4.43 -6.31 -23.69
N LYS A 95 -3.70 -5.20 -23.53
CA LYS A 95 -3.99 -4.16 -22.53
C LYS A 95 -5.36 -3.51 -22.72
N GLU A 96 -5.87 -3.47 -23.95
CA GLU A 96 -7.17 -2.88 -24.30
C GLU A 96 -8.34 -3.55 -23.57
N ASN A 97 -8.21 -4.84 -23.27
CA ASN A 97 -9.21 -5.60 -22.50
C ASN A 97 -9.47 -4.99 -21.12
N ALA A 98 -8.51 -4.27 -20.53
CA ALA A 98 -8.67 -3.66 -19.21
C ALA A 98 -9.55 -2.40 -19.22
N LEU A 99 -9.87 -1.86 -20.40
CA LEU A 99 -10.69 -0.66 -20.58
C LEU A 99 -12.16 -0.96 -20.93
N ASP A 100 -12.47 -2.21 -21.26
CA ASP A 100 -13.83 -2.65 -21.58
C ASP A 100 -14.40 -3.54 -20.47
N PRO A 101 -15.36 -3.04 -19.66
CA PRO A 101 -16.03 -3.84 -18.63
C PRO A 101 -16.81 -5.05 -19.15
N LEU A 102 -17.08 -5.09 -20.46
CA LEU A 102 -17.75 -6.18 -21.17
C LEU A 102 -16.77 -7.00 -22.03
N GLY A 103 -15.49 -6.61 -22.05
CA GLY A 103 -14.45 -7.21 -22.84
C GLY A 103 -13.92 -8.51 -22.24
N SER A 104 -12.97 -9.11 -22.96
CA SER A 104 -12.27 -10.32 -22.53
C SER A 104 -11.42 -10.08 -21.28
N LYS A 105 -11.02 -11.15 -20.59
CA LYS A 105 -10.14 -11.09 -19.42
C LYS A 105 -8.82 -10.34 -19.76
N PRO A 106 -8.38 -9.36 -18.95
CA PRO A 106 -7.18 -8.55 -19.25
C PRO A 106 -5.87 -9.14 -18.71
N TYR A 107 -5.90 -10.33 -18.12
CA TYR A 107 -4.73 -10.98 -17.52
C TYR A 107 -4.69 -12.47 -17.84
N SER A 108 -3.49 -13.05 -17.77
CA SER A 108 -3.28 -14.50 -17.80
C SER A 108 -3.04 -15.04 -16.39
N GLU A 109 -3.40 -16.31 -16.17
CA GLU A 109 -3.23 -16.98 -14.89
C GLU A 109 -2.14 -18.05 -14.96
N TYR A 110 -1.33 -18.10 -13.91
CA TYR A 110 -0.22 -19.01 -13.75
C TYR A 110 -0.29 -19.73 -12.40
N ALA A 111 0.22 -20.95 -12.36
CA ALA A 111 0.54 -21.63 -11.12
C ALA A 111 2.03 -21.46 -10.83
N ILE A 112 2.38 -21.27 -9.55
CA ILE A 112 3.76 -21.09 -9.11
C ILE A 112 4.03 -22.05 -7.96
N SER A 113 5.05 -22.88 -8.07
CA SER A 113 5.53 -23.72 -6.96
C SER A 113 6.81 -23.16 -6.35
N PHE A 114 6.92 -23.30 -5.04
CA PHE A 114 8.06 -22.89 -4.22
C PHE A 114 8.60 -24.11 -3.47
N GLU A 115 9.86 -24.44 -3.71
CA GLU A 115 10.52 -25.61 -3.13
C GLU A 115 11.88 -25.20 -2.54
N ALA A 116 12.11 -25.49 -1.27
CA ALA A 116 13.38 -25.28 -0.60
C ALA A 116 13.65 -26.35 0.45
N ALA A 117 14.93 -26.73 0.63
CA ALA A 117 15.31 -27.69 1.66
C ALA A 117 15.01 -27.12 3.05
N GLY A 118 14.34 -27.91 3.90
CA GLY A 118 13.96 -27.49 5.26
C GLY A 118 12.66 -26.72 5.35
N TYR A 119 11.93 -26.53 4.25
CA TYR A 119 10.65 -25.82 4.22
C TYR A 119 9.54 -26.68 3.60
N ALA A 120 8.30 -26.42 3.99
CA ALA A 120 7.13 -27.06 3.40
C ALA A 120 6.94 -26.55 1.96
N PRO A 121 6.71 -27.44 0.96
CA PRO A 121 6.41 -27.02 -0.39
C PRO A 121 5.10 -26.23 -0.45
N LEU A 122 5.09 -25.17 -1.26
CA LEU A 122 3.94 -24.30 -1.44
C LEU A 122 3.61 -24.18 -2.94
N ILE A 123 2.33 -24.31 -3.30
CA ILE A 123 1.82 -24.10 -4.66
C ILE A 123 0.76 -23.01 -4.63
N LEU A 124 0.97 -21.96 -5.41
CA LEU A 124 -0.05 -20.96 -5.74
C LEU A 124 -0.69 -21.29 -7.07
N ARG A 125 -2.02 -21.19 -7.16
CA ARG A 125 -2.76 -21.29 -8.43
C ARG A 125 -3.54 -20.00 -8.65
N GLY A 126 -3.59 -19.53 -9.90
CA GLY A 126 -4.32 -18.30 -10.27
C GLY A 126 -3.51 -17.00 -10.08
N THR A 127 -2.18 -17.06 -10.08
CA THR A 127 -1.34 -15.84 -10.06
C THR A 127 -1.57 -15.04 -11.33
N GLN A 128 -1.92 -13.77 -11.20
CA GLN A 128 -2.41 -12.96 -12.32
C GLN A 128 -1.29 -12.12 -12.92
N ILE A 129 -1.11 -12.17 -14.24
CA ILE A 129 -0.14 -11.36 -14.98
C ILE A 129 -0.88 -10.48 -15.98
N PHE A 130 -0.71 -9.16 -15.84
CA PHE A 130 -1.29 -8.16 -16.72
C PHE A 130 -0.25 -7.67 -17.74
N PRO A 131 -0.67 -7.19 -18.93
CA PRO A 131 0.23 -6.67 -19.95
C PRO A 131 0.94 -5.39 -19.48
N ASP A 132 2.21 -5.25 -19.86
CA ASP A 132 3.05 -4.06 -19.66
C ASP A 132 3.27 -3.65 -18.19
N VAL A 133 3.00 -4.55 -17.24
CA VAL A 133 3.20 -4.31 -15.81
C VAL A 133 4.10 -5.36 -15.16
N THR A 134 4.67 -5.03 -14.00
CA THR A 134 5.48 -5.97 -13.21
C THR A 134 4.68 -6.47 -12.01
N ALA A 135 4.41 -7.77 -11.98
CA ALA A 135 3.85 -8.47 -10.83
C ALA A 135 4.92 -8.79 -9.78
N VAL A 136 4.60 -8.57 -8.51
CA VAL A 136 5.42 -8.92 -7.36
C VAL A 136 4.74 -10.06 -6.59
N GLN A 137 5.32 -11.25 -6.63
CA GLN A 137 4.81 -12.40 -5.88
C GLN A 137 5.57 -12.55 -4.55
N LYS A 138 5.03 -11.97 -3.48
CA LYS A 138 5.58 -12.13 -2.13
C LYS A 138 4.96 -13.35 -1.44
N MET A 139 5.78 -14.27 -0.93
CA MET A 139 5.32 -15.43 -0.16
C MET A 139 6.19 -15.72 1.06
N GLU A 140 5.60 -16.42 2.03
CA GLU A 140 6.28 -16.91 3.23
C GLU A 140 6.27 -18.44 3.23
N LEU A 141 7.42 -19.06 3.50
CA LEU A 141 7.54 -20.51 3.64
C LEU A 141 7.63 -20.91 5.11
N ILE A 142 7.01 -22.05 5.42
CA ILE A 142 6.97 -22.61 6.77
C ILE A 142 8.18 -23.53 6.97
N PRO A 143 9.05 -23.30 7.97
CA PRO A 143 10.16 -24.20 8.26
C PRO A 143 9.63 -25.54 8.80
N VAL A 144 10.16 -26.65 8.29
CA VAL A 144 9.79 -28.00 8.71
C VAL A 144 10.68 -28.42 9.88
N SER A 145 10.09 -28.58 11.05
CA SER A 145 10.78 -29.07 12.25
C SER A 145 10.73 -30.60 12.30
N GLY A 146 11.78 -31.29 11.85
CA GLY A 146 11.88 -32.76 11.90
C GLY A 146 11.41 -33.50 10.63
N THR A 147 11.03 -34.77 10.75
CA THR A 147 10.58 -35.61 9.61
C THR A 147 9.10 -35.43 9.27
N GLU A 148 8.31 -34.81 10.15
CA GLU A 148 6.89 -34.54 9.95
C GLU A 148 6.72 -33.14 9.34
N GLY A 149 6.48 -33.07 8.03
CA GLY A 149 6.25 -31.80 7.31
C GLY A 149 6.75 -31.78 5.86
N ARG A 150 7.43 -32.85 5.42
CA ARG A 150 7.72 -33.07 3.99
C ARG A 150 6.50 -33.54 3.20
N ASP A 151 5.48 -34.10 3.85
CA ASP A 151 4.36 -34.79 3.20
C ASP A 151 3.12 -33.92 2.96
N SER A 152 3.07 -32.69 3.49
CA SER A 152 1.96 -31.76 3.27
C SER A 152 2.39 -30.62 2.34
N VAL A 153 1.92 -30.64 1.10
CA VAL A 153 2.03 -29.51 0.17
C VAL A 153 0.94 -28.49 0.51
N GLU A 154 1.32 -27.26 0.82
CA GLU A 154 0.36 -26.17 0.96
C GLU A 154 -0.08 -25.71 -0.43
N ILE A 155 -1.40 -25.66 -0.67
CA ILE A 155 -1.96 -25.20 -1.94
C ILE A 155 -2.85 -24.00 -1.63
N ILE A 156 -2.55 -22.86 -2.26
CA ILE A 156 -3.33 -21.64 -2.15
C ILE A 156 -3.93 -21.30 -3.51
N ASP A 157 -5.25 -21.17 -3.54
CA ASP A 157 -6.00 -20.74 -4.71
C ASP A 157 -6.30 -19.25 -4.65
N ILE A 158 -5.74 -18.51 -5.60
CA ILE A 158 -6.04 -17.10 -5.82
C ILE A 158 -7.32 -17.05 -6.68
N PRO A 159 -8.45 -16.56 -6.14
CA PRO A 159 -9.68 -16.45 -6.92
C PRO A 159 -9.56 -15.35 -7.99
N GLU A 160 -10.53 -15.33 -8.91
CA GLU A 160 -10.60 -14.32 -9.97
C GLU A 160 -10.60 -12.87 -9.42
N HIS A 161 -10.15 -11.92 -10.23
CA HIS A 161 -10.18 -10.50 -9.88
C HIS A 161 -11.61 -10.01 -9.60
N THR A 162 -11.83 -9.09 -8.65
CA THR A 162 -13.21 -8.69 -8.22
C THR A 162 -14.04 -8.04 -9.31
N LEU A 163 -13.40 -7.39 -10.28
CA LEU A 163 -14.06 -6.79 -11.46
C LEU A 163 -14.58 -7.84 -12.48
N ILE A 164 -14.10 -9.09 -12.40
CA ILE A 164 -14.53 -10.21 -13.26
C ILE A 164 -15.46 -11.15 -12.49
N GLY A 165 -14.97 -11.66 -11.36
CA GLY A 165 -15.61 -12.74 -10.60
C GLY A 165 -16.93 -12.34 -9.94
N GLN A 166 -17.71 -13.34 -9.57
CA GLN A 166 -18.98 -13.15 -8.87
C GLN A 166 -18.76 -13.15 -7.36
N TYR A 167 -18.92 -11.98 -6.75
CA TYR A 167 -18.74 -11.78 -5.33
C TYR A 167 -20.02 -11.25 -4.68
N PRO A 168 -20.35 -11.67 -3.44
CA PRO A 168 -21.47 -11.09 -2.69
C PRO A 168 -21.32 -9.57 -2.61
N GLN A 169 -22.39 -8.84 -2.91
CA GLN A 169 -22.39 -7.38 -2.75
C GLN A 169 -22.40 -7.02 -1.26
N GLN A 170 -21.79 -5.89 -0.91
CA GLN A 170 -21.85 -5.35 0.46
C GLN A 170 -23.31 -5.27 0.93
N GLU A 171 -23.56 -5.69 2.17
CA GLU A 171 -24.88 -5.58 2.82
C GLU A 171 -25.42 -4.13 2.74
N SER A 172 -26.74 -4.02 2.76
CA SER A 172 -27.45 -2.83 2.28
C SER A 172 -26.98 -1.53 2.94
N GLN A 173 -26.82 -0.46 2.15
CA GLN A 173 -26.40 0.87 2.63
C GLN A 173 -27.28 1.40 3.80
N GLN A 174 -28.50 0.89 3.97
CA GLN A 174 -29.43 1.33 5.00
C GLN A 174 -29.06 0.81 6.40
N GLU A 175 -28.60 -0.42 6.53
CA GLU A 175 -28.19 -1.00 7.82
C GLU A 175 -26.88 -0.36 8.30
N LEU A 176 -25.92 -0.17 7.39
CA LEU A 176 -24.66 0.54 7.66
C LEU A 176 -24.88 2.03 7.99
N GLN A 177 -25.83 2.71 7.33
CA GLN A 177 -26.19 4.10 7.66
C GLN A 177 -26.93 4.23 9.00
N GLN A 178 -27.76 3.24 9.36
CA GLN A 178 -28.44 3.20 10.65
C GLN A 178 -27.46 2.90 11.80
N GLU A 179 -26.48 2.02 11.59
CA GLU A 179 -25.39 1.78 12.53
C GLU A 179 -24.48 3.00 12.65
N HIS A 180 -24.11 3.65 11.54
CA HIS A 180 -23.40 4.92 11.55
C HIS A 180 -24.16 6.01 12.33
N LYS A 181 -25.48 6.14 12.12
CA LYS A 181 -26.32 7.09 12.88
C LYS A 181 -26.34 6.76 14.37
N LYS A 182 -26.59 5.50 14.75
CA LYS A 182 -26.56 5.06 16.16
C LYS A 182 -25.21 5.31 16.81
N GLN A 183 -24.12 5.07 16.09
CA GLN A 183 -22.74 5.29 16.56
C GLN A 183 -22.33 6.76 16.56
N GLN A 184 -22.95 7.62 15.73
CA GLN A 184 -22.78 9.08 15.78
C GLN A 184 -23.57 9.69 16.95
N GLU A 185 -24.76 9.17 17.25
CA GLU A 185 -25.62 9.61 18.37
C GLU A 185 -25.03 9.26 19.75
N THR A 186 -24.13 8.27 19.83
CA THR A 186 -23.41 7.90 21.07
C THR A 186 -22.07 8.63 21.28
N ARG A 187 -21.66 9.55 20.39
CA ARG A 187 -20.33 10.19 20.46
C ARG A 187 -20.27 11.39 21.40
N GLN A 188 -19.49 11.26 22.48
CA GLN A 188 -18.75 12.39 23.03
C GLN A 188 -17.69 12.85 22.02
N SER A 189 -17.48 14.16 21.89
CA SER A 189 -16.61 14.78 20.89
C SER A 189 -15.22 14.14 20.84
N MET A 190 -14.97 13.31 19.82
CA MET A 190 -13.64 12.79 19.54
C MET A 190 -12.98 13.68 18.52
N ASP A 191 -12.32 14.75 18.98
CA ASP A 191 -11.23 15.39 18.25
C ASP A 191 -9.97 14.51 18.42
N VAL A 192 -10.06 13.27 17.93
CA VAL A 192 -8.99 12.26 18.01
C VAL A 192 -8.34 12.23 16.63
N ASP A 193 -7.02 12.41 16.61
CA ASP A 193 -6.24 12.38 15.39
C ASP A 193 -6.22 10.96 14.77
N VAL A 194 -6.18 10.90 13.44
CA VAL A 194 -6.20 9.64 12.69
C VAL A 194 -4.79 9.07 12.65
N VAL A 195 -4.61 7.88 13.21
CA VAL A 195 -3.31 7.22 13.29
C VAL A 195 -3.25 6.00 12.38
N LEU A 196 -2.23 5.93 11.52
CA LEU A 196 -2.00 4.73 10.71
C LEU A 196 -1.48 3.58 11.58
N PRO A 197 -2.10 2.39 11.54
CA PRO A 197 -1.62 1.25 12.31
C PRO A 197 -0.37 0.61 11.68
N LYS A 198 0.46 -0.06 12.48
CA LYS A 198 1.57 -0.90 11.97
C LYS A 198 1.01 -2.15 11.27
N PHE A 199 0.03 -2.79 11.89
CA PHE A 199 -0.56 -4.04 11.41
C PHE A 199 -2.09 -3.97 11.36
N VAL A 200 -2.68 -4.75 10.48
CA VAL A 200 -4.10 -5.09 10.49
C VAL A 200 -4.26 -6.59 10.61
N ILE A 201 -5.29 -7.02 11.34
CA ILE A 201 -5.68 -8.42 11.43
C ILE A 201 -6.90 -8.58 10.54
N VAL A 202 -6.73 -9.26 9.40
CA VAL A 202 -7.80 -9.57 8.46
C VAL A 202 -8.48 -10.87 8.89
N HIS A 203 -9.80 -10.86 9.01
CA HIS A 203 -10.63 -12.05 9.24
C HIS A 203 -11.29 -12.49 7.92
N ASP A 204 -10.82 -13.59 7.33
CA ASP A 204 -11.23 -14.01 5.97
C ASP A 204 -12.47 -14.89 5.98
N GLY A 205 -13.58 -14.31 6.45
CA GLY A 205 -14.88 -14.97 6.52
C GLY A 205 -15.93 -14.10 7.18
N HIS A 206 -17.09 -14.68 7.48
CA HIS A 206 -18.18 -13.96 8.13
C HIS A 206 -17.75 -13.48 9.53
N PRO A 207 -18.06 -12.21 9.93
CA PRO A 207 -17.57 -11.61 11.18
C PRO A 207 -17.87 -12.39 12.47
N ASN A 208 -18.95 -13.16 12.47
CA ASN A 208 -19.45 -13.90 13.63
C ASN A 208 -19.13 -15.41 13.60
N THR A 209 -18.36 -15.88 12.62
CA THR A 209 -17.99 -17.30 12.51
C THR A 209 -16.47 -17.45 12.57
N PRO A 210 -15.94 -18.60 13.04
CA PRO A 210 -14.52 -18.90 12.89
C PRO A 210 -14.10 -18.85 11.41
N ALA A 211 -12.95 -18.23 11.14
CA ALA A 211 -12.33 -18.16 9.83
C ALA A 211 -10.82 -17.90 9.99
N PRO A 212 -10.00 -18.15 8.96
CA PRO A 212 -8.58 -17.81 8.98
C PRO A 212 -8.35 -16.32 9.28
N ARG A 213 -7.28 -16.03 10.01
CA ARG A 213 -6.86 -14.66 10.33
C ARG A 213 -5.43 -14.40 9.88
N TYR A 214 -5.23 -13.28 9.20
CA TYR A 214 -3.94 -12.89 8.66
C TYR A 214 -3.51 -11.57 9.28
N LYS A 215 -2.35 -11.58 9.96
CA LYS A 215 -1.74 -10.37 10.51
C LYS A 215 -0.77 -9.81 9.47
N LEU A 216 -1.11 -8.66 8.91
CA LEU A 216 -0.39 -8.05 7.80
C LEU A 216 0.09 -6.67 8.18
N ARG A 217 1.24 -6.24 7.64
CA ARG A 217 1.60 -4.82 7.67
C ARG A 217 0.47 -4.03 7.00
N PHE A 218 0.06 -2.90 7.59
CA PHE A 218 -1.07 -2.13 7.07
C PHE A 218 -0.90 -1.82 5.58
N LYS A 219 0.32 -1.47 5.18
CA LYS A 219 0.65 -1.20 3.77
C LYS A 219 0.46 -2.41 2.86
N ASP A 220 0.95 -3.58 3.27
CA ASP A 220 0.84 -4.83 2.50
C ASP A 220 -0.63 -5.23 2.31
N TYR A 221 -1.47 -4.96 3.33
CA TYR A 221 -2.92 -5.12 3.19
C TYR A 221 -3.51 -4.17 2.14
N ILE A 222 -3.17 -2.88 2.17
CA ILE A 222 -3.68 -1.91 1.18
C ILE A 222 -3.25 -2.29 -0.24
N LYS A 223 -1.99 -2.71 -0.44
CA LYS A 223 -1.48 -3.19 -1.73
C LYS A 223 -2.25 -4.41 -2.24
N ASN A 224 -2.48 -5.39 -1.37
CA ASN A 224 -3.25 -6.59 -1.72
C ASN A 224 -4.70 -6.27 -2.09
N VAL A 225 -5.37 -5.42 -1.30
CA VAL A 225 -6.75 -4.99 -1.61
C VAL A 225 -6.78 -4.24 -2.93
N LEU A 226 -5.86 -3.30 -3.17
CA LEU A 226 -5.84 -2.54 -4.41
C LEU A 226 -5.62 -3.46 -5.63
N ALA A 227 -4.68 -4.40 -5.55
CA ALA A 227 -4.44 -5.41 -6.58
C ALA A 227 -5.62 -6.38 -6.80
N SER A 228 -6.54 -6.45 -5.84
CA SER A 228 -7.76 -7.26 -5.94
C SER A 228 -8.90 -6.51 -6.61
N GLU A 229 -8.87 -5.18 -6.56
CA GLU A 229 -10.02 -4.30 -6.76
C GLU A 229 -9.88 -3.40 -7.99
N VAL A 230 -8.67 -3.15 -8.48
CA VAL A 230 -8.45 -2.38 -9.71
C VAL A 230 -7.41 -3.03 -10.60
N TYR A 231 -7.54 -2.82 -11.90
CA TYR A 231 -6.51 -3.28 -12.83
C TYR A 231 -5.29 -2.36 -12.77
N PRO A 232 -4.07 -2.91 -12.65
CA PRO A 232 -2.84 -2.12 -12.57
C PRO A 232 -2.53 -1.33 -13.85
N THR A 233 -3.17 -1.70 -14.97
CA THR A 233 -2.99 -1.06 -16.28
C THR A 233 -3.77 0.24 -16.44
N TRP A 234 -4.66 0.58 -15.50
CA TRP A 234 -5.42 1.83 -15.53
C TRP A 234 -4.53 3.06 -15.32
N LYS A 235 -5.01 4.22 -15.78
CA LYS A 235 -4.33 5.50 -15.57
C LYS A 235 -4.09 5.77 -14.08
N LYS A 236 -2.94 6.38 -13.79
CA LYS A 236 -2.47 6.70 -12.44
C LYS A 236 -3.52 7.43 -11.59
N ASP A 237 -4.27 8.38 -12.15
CA ASP A 237 -5.34 9.09 -11.43
C ASP A 237 -6.47 8.17 -10.95
N ALA A 238 -6.84 7.15 -11.73
CA ALA A 238 -7.81 6.14 -11.29
C ALA A 238 -7.23 5.28 -10.16
N LEU A 239 -5.97 4.85 -10.29
CA LEU A 239 -5.28 4.08 -9.26
C LEU A 239 -5.17 4.85 -7.94
N ILE A 240 -4.79 6.13 -7.98
CA ILE A 240 -4.72 7.02 -6.81
C ILE A 240 -6.10 7.18 -6.15
N ALA A 241 -7.15 7.44 -6.94
CA ALA A 241 -8.50 7.62 -6.40
C ALA A 241 -8.98 6.37 -5.65
N ASN A 242 -8.73 5.17 -6.19
CA ASN A 242 -9.07 3.92 -5.52
C ASN A 242 -8.17 3.64 -4.31
N ALA A 243 -6.87 3.91 -4.38
CA ALA A 243 -5.94 3.75 -3.25
C ALA A 243 -6.37 4.60 -2.04
N LEU A 244 -6.67 5.88 -2.26
CA LEU A 244 -7.19 6.79 -1.22
C LEU A 244 -8.52 6.28 -0.64
N CYS A 245 -9.37 5.68 -1.48
CA CYS A 245 -10.63 5.09 -1.07
C CYS A 245 -10.42 3.91 -0.12
N VAL A 246 -9.55 2.96 -0.49
CA VAL A 246 -9.20 1.78 0.31
C VAL A 246 -8.56 2.19 1.65
N ILE A 247 -7.63 3.16 1.64
CA ILE A 247 -7.00 3.68 2.85
C ILE A 247 -8.04 4.33 3.76
N SER A 248 -8.85 5.25 3.23
CA SER A 248 -9.87 5.97 3.99
C SER A 248 -10.90 5.03 4.61
N TYR A 249 -11.39 4.05 3.85
CA TYR A 249 -12.31 3.03 4.33
C TYR A 249 -11.72 2.23 5.49
N THR A 250 -10.49 1.74 5.32
CA THR A 250 -9.84 0.91 6.34
C THR A 250 -9.56 1.71 7.60
N LEU A 251 -9.09 2.95 7.47
CA LEU A 251 -8.90 3.86 8.60
C LEU A 251 -10.22 4.19 9.27
N ASN A 252 -11.32 4.30 8.53
CA ASN A 252 -12.63 4.49 9.14
C ASN A 252 -13.01 3.31 10.04
N ARG A 253 -12.81 2.05 9.60
CA ARG A 253 -13.06 0.85 10.44
C ARG A 253 -12.26 0.88 11.74
N ILE A 254 -11.00 1.28 11.67
CA ILE A 254 -10.10 1.40 12.83
C ILE A 254 -10.55 2.57 13.73
N TYR A 255 -10.76 3.74 13.14
CA TYR A 255 -11.13 4.97 13.83
C TYR A 255 -12.44 4.82 14.61
N THR A 256 -13.39 4.10 14.03
CA THR A 256 -14.69 3.82 14.65
C THR A 256 -14.67 2.63 15.61
N ASN A 257 -13.55 1.92 15.73
CA ASN A 257 -13.44 0.69 16.52
C ASN A 257 -14.48 -0.38 16.11
N TYR A 258 -14.81 -0.45 14.81
CA TYR A 258 -15.97 -1.19 14.31
C TYR A 258 -16.00 -2.67 14.71
N TYR A 259 -14.85 -3.34 14.74
CA TYR A 259 -14.70 -4.75 15.12
C TYR A 259 -13.98 -4.97 16.46
N LYS A 260 -13.90 -3.95 17.32
CA LYS A 260 -13.09 -3.97 18.55
C LYS A 260 -13.32 -5.21 19.42
N ASP A 261 -14.57 -5.65 19.57
CA ASP A 261 -14.92 -6.77 20.45
C ASP A 261 -14.77 -8.15 19.78
N LYS A 262 -14.35 -8.21 18.50
CA LYS A 262 -14.21 -9.46 17.74
C LYS A 262 -12.78 -9.97 17.61
N GLY A 263 -11.80 -9.18 18.05
CA GLY A 263 -10.38 -9.56 18.03
C GLY A 263 -9.73 -9.53 16.64
N PHE A 264 -10.29 -8.79 15.70
CA PHE A 264 -9.71 -8.51 14.38
C PHE A 264 -9.98 -7.07 13.96
N THR A 265 -9.31 -6.60 12.91
CA THR A 265 -9.38 -5.20 12.45
C THR A 265 -10.39 -4.99 11.34
N ILE A 266 -10.46 -5.91 10.38
CA ILE A 266 -11.29 -5.82 9.18
C ILE A 266 -11.58 -7.23 8.63
N THR A 267 -12.67 -7.41 7.88
CA THR A 267 -12.89 -8.68 7.16
C THR A 267 -12.21 -8.69 5.78
N GLY A 268 -12.02 -9.90 5.24
CA GLY A 268 -11.46 -10.11 3.89
C GLY A 268 -12.50 -10.38 2.80
N ILE A 269 -13.80 -10.20 3.09
CA ILE A 269 -14.91 -10.58 2.20
C ILE A 269 -15.78 -9.39 1.81
N THR A 270 -16.18 -9.37 0.54
CA THR A 270 -16.90 -8.25 -0.12
C THR A 270 -18.29 -7.96 0.46
N GLN A 271 -18.85 -8.87 1.26
CA GLN A 271 -20.13 -8.65 1.93
C GLN A 271 -20.04 -7.59 3.05
N PHE A 272 -18.87 -7.45 3.67
CA PHE A 272 -18.69 -6.57 4.83
C PHE A 272 -17.61 -5.51 4.62
N ASP A 273 -16.49 -5.85 3.97
CA ASP A 273 -15.36 -4.97 3.72
C ASP A 273 -14.77 -5.19 2.31
N HIS A 274 -13.62 -4.59 1.98
CA HIS A 274 -12.97 -4.82 0.69
C HIS A 274 -12.31 -6.20 0.61
N LYS A 275 -12.15 -6.74 -0.62
CA LYS A 275 -11.61 -8.08 -0.80
C LYS A 275 -10.11 -8.10 -0.48
N TYR A 276 -9.75 -8.87 0.53
CA TYR A 276 -8.40 -9.37 0.73
C TYR A 276 -8.31 -10.79 0.17
N THR A 277 -7.17 -11.15 -0.41
CA THR A 277 -6.90 -12.51 -0.85
C THR A 277 -5.51 -12.95 -0.43
N HIS A 278 -5.47 -14.01 0.37
CA HIS A 278 -4.23 -14.66 0.77
C HIS A 278 -3.47 -15.20 -0.46
N GLY A 279 -2.16 -14.96 -0.51
CA GLY A 279 -1.28 -15.40 -1.61
C GLY A 279 -1.33 -14.57 -2.90
N ARG A 280 -2.27 -13.63 -3.06
CA ARG A 280 -2.37 -12.80 -4.27
C ARG A 280 -1.12 -11.94 -4.48
N ASN A 281 -0.59 -11.95 -5.70
CA ASN A 281 0.46 -11.05 -6.14
C ASN A 281 -0.03 -9.59 -6.20
N THR A 282 0.90 -8.65 -6.01
CA THR A 282 0.69 -7.22 -6.22
C THR A 282 1.37 -6.79 -7.52
N PHE A 283 1.26 -5.51 -7.87
CA PHE A 283 1.85 -4.93 -9.08
C PHE A 283 2.55 -3.63 -8.77
N GLU A 284 3.72 -3.39 -9.37
CA GLU A 284 4.54 -2.18 -9.13
C GLU A 284 3.71 -0.90 -9.31
N GLU A 285 2.85 -0.83 -10.33
CA GLU A 285 2.01 0.33 -10.64
C GLU A 285 0.99 0.63 -9.53
N THR A 286 0.37 -0.41 -8.97
CA THR A 286 -0.54 -0.27 -7.83
C THR A 286 0.22 -0.02 -6.53
N ASP A 287 1.39 -0.64 -6.37
CA ASP A 287 2.20 -0.52 -5.16
C ASP A 287 2.78 0.88 -5.03
N ASP A 288 3.26 1.47 -6.13
CA ASP A 288 3.82 2.82 -6.20
C ASP A 288 2.78 3.88 -5.85
N VAL A 289 1.53 3.76 -6.34
CA VAL A 289 0.49 4.71 -5.93
C VAL A 289 0.15 4.57 -4.46
N VAL A 290 0.15 3.34 -3.91
CA VAL A 290 -0.05 3.14 -2.47
C VAL A 290 1.07 3.81 -1.69
N GLU A 291 2.33 3.67 -2.11
CA GLU A 291 3.47 4.35 -1.48
C GLU A 291 3.31 5.88 -1.52
N GLU A 292 2.85 6.44 -2.66
CA GLU A 292 2.64 7.87 -2.85
C GLU A 292 1.58 8.45 -1.91
N VAL A 293 0.45 7.76 -1.75
CA VAL A 293 -0.69 8.25 -0.96
C VAL A 293 -0.85 7.60 0.41
N PHE A 294 0.08 6.75 0.85
CA PHE A 294 -0.07 5.92 2.05
C PHE A 294 -0.46 6.72 3.32
N LYS A 295 0.02 7.96 3.42
CA LYS A 295 -0.21 8.86 4.57
C LYS A 295 -1.49 9.68 4.47
N GLN A 296 -2.22 9.54 3.39
CA GLN A 296 -3.35 10.39 3.05
C GLN A 296 -4.66 9.62 3.23
N TYR A 297 -5.71 10.33 3.63
CA TYR A 297 -7.06 9.79 3.70
C TYR A 297 -8.09 10.85 3.30
N ILE A 298 -9.29 10.39 2.96
CA ILE A 298 -10.38 11.27 2.52
C ILE A 298 -11.15 11.71 3.76
N ALA A 299 -11.44 13.00 3.89
CA ALA A 299 -12.24 13.54 4.98
C ALA A 299 -13.29 14.54 4.47
N LYS A 300 -14.28 14.86 5.30
CA LYS A 300 -15.17 16.00 5.07
C LYS A 300 -14.48 17.30 5.52
N PRO A 301 -14.75 18.45 4.87
CA PRO A 301 -14.22 19.74 5.28
C PRO A 301 -14.46 20.03 6.76
N GLY A 302 -13.38 20.28 7.49
CA GLY A 302 -13.43 20.58 8.92
C GLY A 302 -13.53 19.35 9.85
N GLU A 303 -13.59 18.13 9.30
CA GLU A 303 -13.63 16.89 10.08
C GLU A 303 -12.29 16.15 10.03
N ASN A 304 -11.87 15.61 11.18
CA ASN A 304 -10.71 14.71 11.26
C ASN A 304 -11.08 13.24 10.98
N ALA A 305 -12.36 12.88 10.93
CA ALA A 305 -12.78 11.50 10.75
C ALA A 305 -12.49 11.00 9.32
N PRO A 306 -11.86 9.82 9.13
CA PRO A 306 -11.73 9.23 7.81
C PRO A 306 -13.10 8.94 7.23
N LEU A 307 -13.31 9.31 5.97
CA LEU A 307 -14.53 9.04 5.26
C LEU A 307 -14.68 7.53 5.11
N PHE A 308 -15.86 7.02 5.45
CA PHE A 308 -16.26 5.66 5.09
C PHE A 308 -16.51 5.61 3.57
N ALA A 309 -15.42 5.56 2.81
CA ALA A 309 -15.38 5.72 1.37
C ALA A 309 -15.79 4.41 0.69
N GLN A 310 -17.08 4.12 0.70
CA GLN A 310 -17.64 2.92 0.07
C GLN A 310 -17.47 2.95 -1.45
N TYR A 311 -17.04 1.84 -2.03
CA TYR A 311 -17.06 1.66 -3.47
C TYR A 311 -17.65 0.32 -3.91
N ARG A 312 -17.96 0.23 -5.21
CA ARG A 312 -18.36 -1.01 -5.90
C ARG A 312 -17.83 -1.01 -7.32
N ALA A 313 -17.87 -2.17 -7.99
CA ALA A 313 -17.36 -2.30 -9.36
C ALA A 313 -17.99 -1.25 -10.31
N GLY A 314 -19.29 -1.01 -10.15
CA GLY A 314 -20.08 -0.11 -10.98
C GLY A 314 -21.03 -0.87 -11.90
N LYS A 315 -21.43 -0.27 -13.02
CA LYS A 315 -22.18 -0.96 -14.09
C LYS A 315 -21.19 -1.51 -15.13
N LYS A 316 -21.40 -2.72 -15.62
CA LYS A 316 -20.67 -3.26 -16.79
C LYS A 316 -21.25 -2.65 -18.07
N GLN A 317 -20.91 -1.39 -18.33
CA GLN A 317 -21.28 -0.63 -19.54
C GLN A 317 -20.07 0.20 -19.97
N PRO A 318 -19.87 0.48 -21.26
CA PRO A 318 -18.78 1.35 -21.71
C PRO A 318 -18.86 2.71 -21.03
N CYS A 319 -17.76 3.11 -20.37
CA CYS A 319 -17.67 4.33 -19.56
C CYS A 319 -18.85 4.52 -18.56
N PRO A 320 -18.90 3.75 -17.45
CA PRO A 320 -19.99 3.82 -16.51
C PRO A 320 -19.80 4.99 -15.52
N PHE A 321 -19.84 6.23 -16.02
CA PHE A 321 -19.72 7.45 -15.20
C PHE A 321 -20.98 7.73 -14.36
N ALA A 322 -22.01 6.88 -14.39
CA ALA A 322 -23.22 7.07 -13.60
C ALA A 322 -22.89 7.20 -12.11
N SER A 323 -23.31 8.31 -11.49
CA SER A 323 -23.08 8.58 -10.07
C SER A 323 -24.22 8.05 -9.21
N ARG A 324 -23.87 7.34 -8.14
CA ARG A 324 -24.66 7.32 -6.90
C ARG A 324 -23.91 8.21 -5.90
N PRO A 325 -24.47 9.35 -5.47
CA PRO A 325 -23.78 10.22 -4.51
C PRO A 325 -23.35 9.45 -3.26
N GLY A 326 -22.09 9.59 -2.87
CA GLY A 326 -21.52 8.93 -1.69
C GLY A 326 -20.94 7.54 -1.92
N MET A 327 -20.85 7.06 -3.16
CA MET A 327 -20.27 5.75 -3.48
C MET A 327 -19.46 5.81 -4.78
N LEU A 328 -18.18 5.45 -4.71
CA LEU A 328 -17.28 5.41 -5.88
C LEU A 328 -17.52 4.16 -6.72
N TYR A 329 -17.47 4.31 -8.04
CA TYR A 329 -17.53 3.18 -8.98
C TYR A 329 -16.15 2.92 -9.56
N GLN A 330 -15.59 1.73 -9.35
CA GLN A 330 -14.24 1.36 -9.78
C GLN A 330 -14.09 1.57 -11.30
N TRP A 331 -14.96 0.98 -12.12
CA TRP A 331 -14.97 1.20 -13.58
C TRP A 331 -15.23 2.66 -13.99
N GLY A 332 -15.96 3.40 -13.16
CA GLY A 332 -16.21 4.81 -13.39
C GLY A 332 -14.95 5.67 -13.20
N THR A 333 -14.09 5.33 -12.22
CA THR A 333 -12.80 6.00 -12.05
C THR A 333 -11.87 5.78 -13.25
N ALA A 334 -11.85 4.57 -13.80
CA ALA A 334 -11.09 4.26 -15.00
C ALA A 334 -11.53 5.16 -16.17
N CYS A 335 -12.85 5.25 -16.42
CA CYS A 335 -13.34 6.10 -17.50
C CYS A 335 -13.03 7.60 -17.29
N LEU A 336 -13.30 8.13 -16.09
CA LEU A 336 -13.08 9.56 -15.82
C LEU A 336 -11.60 9.93 -15.95
N ALA A 337 -10.69 9.06 -15.51
CA ALA A 337 -9.26 9.25 -15.73
C ALA A 337 -8.89 9.14 -17.21
N GLU A 338 -9.54 8.25 -17.98
CA GLU A 338 -9.35 8.18 -19.43
C GLU A 338 -9.74 9.49 -20.13
N GLN A 339 -10.76 10.19 -19.62
CA GLN A 339 -11.17 11.53 -20.06
C GLN A 339 -10.26 12.67 -19.55
N GLY A 340 -9.17 12.35 -18.84
CA GLY A 340 -8.21 13.33 -18.33
C GLY A 340 -8.59 13.97 -17.00
N MET A 341 -9.56 13.42 -16.28
CA MET A 341 -9.93 13.92 -14.96
C MET A 341 -8.87 13.55 -13.92
N HIS A 342 -8.42 14.55 -13.17
CA HIS A 342 -7.48 14.37 -12.07
C HIS A 342 -8.15 13.66 -10.87
N TYR A 343 -7.40 12.84 -10.12
CA TYR A 343 -7.95 12.01 -9.04
C TYR A 343 -8.77 12.79 -8.01
N MET A 344 -8.40 14.03 -7.68
CA MET A 344 -9.16 14.88 -6.76
C MET A 344 -10.56 15.22 -7.29
N ASP A 345 -10.69 15.43 -8.59
CA ASP A 345 -11.96 15.75 -9.22
C ASP A 345 -12.83 14.48 -9.33
N ILE A 346 -12.21 13.32 -9.58
CA ILE A 346 -12.86 12.01 -9.50
C ILE A 346 -13.43 11.78 -8.09
N LEU A 347 -12.65 12.02 -7.03
CA LEU A 347 -13.12 11.85 -5.65
C LEU A 347 -14.25 12.83 -5.30
N LYS A 348 -14.15 14.09 -5.73
CA LYS A 348 -15.20 15.09 -5.53
C LYS A 348 -16.47 14.76 -6.30
N TYR A 349 -16.34 14.15 -7.48
CA TYR A 349 -17.46 13.67 -8.29
C TYR A 349 -18.30 12.64 -7.51
N TYR A 350 -17.66 11.66 -6.87
CA TYR A 350 -18.36 10.60 -6.13
C TYR A 350 -18.78 11.01 -4.72
N TYR A 351 -17.91 11.69 -3.96
CA TYR A 351 -18.11 11.86 -2.52
C TYR A 351 -18.59 13.25 -2.07
N LYS A 352 -18.71 14.23 -2.98
CA LYS A 352 -19.13 15.64 -2.76
C LYS A 352 -18.56 16.32 -1.50
N ASN A 353 -17.87 17.44 -1.67
CA ASN A 353 -17.27 18.19 -0.55
C ASN A 353 -16.37 17.28 0.28
N VAL A 354 -15.29 16.80 -0.33
CA VAL A 354 -14.23 16.04 0.34
C VAL A 354 -12.90 16.74 0.14
N GLU A 355 -12.02 16.54 1.11
CA GLU A 355 -10.63 16.96 1.07
C GLU A 355 -9.72 15.79 1.43
N ILE A 356 -8.45 15.92 1.08
CA ILE A 356 -7.42 14.98 1.50
C ILE A 356 -6.76 15.52 2.75
N ARG A 357 -6.72 14.69 3.78
CA ARG A 357 -6.00 14.96 5.02
C ARG A 357 -4.84 13.98 5.16
N LEU A 358 -3.85 14.42 5.93
CA LEU A 358 -2.75 13.56 6.33
C LEU A 358 -3.14 12.88 7.63
N ALA A 359 -3.02 11.56 7.67
CA ALA A 359 -3.06 10.82 8.92
C ALA A 359 -1.78 11.14 9.69
N ASP A 360 -1.91 11.28 11.01
CA ASP A 360 -0.77 11.30 11.91
C ASP A 360 -0.08 9.95 11.80
N PHE A 361 1.00 9.95 11.04
CA PHE A 361 1.77 8.75 10.84
C PHE A 361 2.58 8.50 12.10
N ILE A 362 2.33 7.36 12.74
CA ILE A 362 3.33 6.71 13.58
C ILE A 362 4.50 6.32 12.66
N GLN A 363 5.41 7.26 12.43
CA GLN A 363 6.69 7.01 11.77
C GLN A 363 7.77 6.83 12.85
N VAL A 364 7.83 5.64 13.45
CA VAL A 364 8.88 5.34 14.45
C VAL A 364 10.23 5.12 13.79
N ILE A 365 10.19 4.68 12.53
CA ILE A 365 11.35 4.21 11.78
C ILE A 365 11.30 4.79 10.36
N LYS A 366 12.46 5.15 9.82
CA LYS A 366 12.57 5.59 8.43
C LYS A 366 12.46 4.36 7.52
N SER A 367 11.80 4.50 6.37
CA SER A 367 11.80 3.43 5.34
C SER A 367 13.20 3.29 4.76
N PHE A 368 13.53 2.09 4.28
CA PHE A 368 14.78 1.87 3.55
C PHE A 368 14.85 2.86 2.38
N PRO A 369 15.98 3.55 2.17
CA PRO A 369 16.07 4.63 1.18
C PRO A 369 16.09 4.14 -0.29
N GLY A 370 15.92 2.83 -0.53
CA GLY A 370 15.93 2.24 -1.86
C GLY A 370 17.33 1.97 -2.42
N TYR A 371 18.37 2.11 -1.60
CA TYR A 371 19.75 1.81 -1.96
C TYR A 371 20.57 1.45 -0.71
N ASN A 372 21.61 0.63 -0.90
CA ASN A 372 22.49 0.18 0.19
C ASN A 372 23.40 1.32 0.66
N LEU A 373 23.61 1.43 1.97
CA LEU A 373 24.60 2.34 2.56
C LEU A 373 25.93 1.63 2.79
N LYS A 374 27.03 2.25 2.37
CA LYS A 374 28.40 1.71 2.44
C LYS A 374 29.41 2.80 2.78
N GLU A 375 30.66 2.38 3.03
CA GLU A 375 31.75 3.29 3.35
C GLU A 375 31.90 4.40 2.29
N GLY A 376 32.03 5.64 2.77
CA GLY A 376 32.10 6.83 1.92
C GLY A 376 30.76 7.51 1.64
N ASP A 377 29.62 6.87 1.93
CA ASP A 377 28.32 7.51 1.80
C ASP A 377 28.13 8.65 2.82
N GLN A 378 27.48 9.72 2.37
CA GLN A 378 27.17 10.90 3.19
C GLN A 378 25.74 11.31 2.87
N LYS A 379 24.84 11.36 3.87
CA LYS A 379 23.41 11.74 3.72
C LYS A 379 22.66 11.60 5.05
N GLU A 380 21.41 12.09 5.08
CA GLU A 380 20.50 11.93 6.22
C GLU A 380 20.18 10.46 6.58
N ALA A 381 20.25 9.54 5.61
CA ALA A 381 20.11 8.10 5.85
C ALA A 381 21.24 7.53 6.71
N VAL A 382 22.48 7.99 6.52
CA VAL A 382 23.63 7.62 7.35
C VAL A 382 23.46 8.14 8.77
N ARG A 383 23.04 9.41 8.92
CA ARG A 383 22.74 9.98 10.23
C ARG A 383 21.64 9.22 10.97
N THR A 384 20.66 8.70 10.24
CA THR A 384 19.57 7.89 10.78
C THR A 384 20.09 6.59 11.40
N ILE A 385 20.87 5.80 10.66
CA ILE A 385 21.42 4.54 11.20
C ILE A 385 22.39 4.78 12.36
N GLN A 386 23.15 5.88 12.33
CA GLN A 386 24.07 6.24 13.41
C GLN A 386 23.32 6.52 14.71
N LYS A 387 22.17 7.21 14.62
CA LYS A 387 21.26 7.41 15.76
C LYS A 387 20.74 6.07 16.27
N TYR A 388 20.27 5.19 15.40
CA TYR A 388 19.72 3.90 15.84
C TYR A 388 20.77 3.06 16.56
N LEU A 389 21.93 2.87 15.95
CA LEU A 389 23.06 2.16 16.54
C LEU A 389 23.50 2.77 17.88
N PHE A 390 23.49 4.10 18.01
CA PHE A 390 23.81 4.79 19.26
C PHE A 390 22.87 4.40 20.41
N HIS A 391 21.59 4.20 20.14
CA HIS A 391 20.63 3.75 21.14
C HIS A 391 20.72 2.25 21.42
N ILE A 392 20.85 1.45 20.35
CA ILE A 392 20.94 0.00 20.43
C ILE A 392 22.14 -0.42 21.29
N ARG A 393 23.31 0.21 21.08
CA ARG A 393 24.54 -0.11 21.85
C ARG A 393 24.42 0.09 23.35
N LYS A 394 23.47 0.91 23.83
CA LYS A 394 23.25 1.11 25.28
C LYS A 394 22.79 -0.17 25.97
N LYS A 395 22.12 -1.07 25.24
CA LYS A 395 21.70 -2.39 25.70
C LYS A 395 22.66 -3.49 25.27
N TYR A 396 23.24 -3.37 24.08
CA TYR A 396 24.14 -4.35 23.48
C TYR A 396 25.56 -3.80 23.40
N SER A 397 26.33 -4.03 24.46
CA SER A 397 27.65 -3.39 24.66
C SER A 397 28.76 -3.88 23.73
N ASP A 398 28.54 -4.98 23.01
CA ASP A 398 29.43 -5.52 21.99
C ASP A 398 29.36 -4.75 20.66
N ILE A 399 28.37 -3.87 20.50
CA ILE A 399 28.30 -2.92 19.38
C ILE A 399 29.24 -1.73 19.68
N PRO A 400 30.25 -1.47 18.82
CA PRO A 400 31.21 -0.37 19.00
C PRO A 400 30.59 1.01 19.18
N GLU A 401 31.38 1.94 19.74
CA GLU A 401 30.97 3.34 19.86
C GLU A 401 30.70 3.98 18.50
N ILE A 402 29.72 4.88 18.44
CA ILE A 402 29.32 5.53 17.21
C ILE A 402 29.20 7.04 17.38
N ILE A 403 29.71 7.76 16.39
CA ILE A 403 29.63 9.22 16.30
C ILE A 403 28.57 9.56 15.26
N ILE A 404 27.61 10.39 15.65
CA ILE A 404 26.50 10.81 14.78
C ILE A 404 26.95 12.04 13.98
N ASN A 405 27.72 11.82 12.92
CA ASN A 405 28.25 12.87 12.05
C ASN A 405 27.56 12.94 10.66
N GLY A 406 26.82 11.89 10.27
CA GLY A 406 26.19 11.76 8.96
C GLY A 406 27.10 11.24 7.84
N ASN A 407 28.33 10.81 8.18
CA ASN A 407 29.32 10.23 7.28
C ASN A 407 29.50 8.75 7.59
N PHE A 408 29.42 7.89 6.57
CA PHE A 408 29.57 6.45 6.73
C PHE A 408 31.06 6.12 6.72
N ASP A 409 31.72 6.44 7.83
CA ASP A 409 33.14 6.23 8.08
C ASP A 409 33.44 4.83 8.61
N SER A 410 34.73 4.50 8.78
CA SER A 410 35.14 3.18 9.27
C SER A 410 34.61 2.87 10.69
N ASN A 411 34.31 3.90 11.51
CA ASN A 411 33.63 3.71 12.80
C ASN A 411 32.19 3.23 12.59
N THR A 412 31.46 3.84 11.65
CA THR A 412 30.11 3.42 11.27
C THR A 412 30.11 2.00 10.69
N VAL A 413 31.07 1.66 9.82
CA VAL A 413 31.25 0.28 9.29
C VAL A 413 31.42 -0.73 10.42
N ASN A 414 32.31 -0.45 11.38
CA ASN A 414 32.57 -1.36 12.50
C ASN A 414 31.35 -1.52 13.42
N ALA A 415 30.60 -0.43 13.67
CA ALA A 415 29.36 -0.48 14.43
C ALA A 415 28.27 -1.31 13.72
N VAL A 416 28.16 -1.17 12.39
CA VAL A 416 27.23 -1.97 11.58
C VAL A 416 27.63 -3.46 11.62
N LYS A 417 28.92 -3.79 11.45
CA LYS A 417 29.39 -5.18 11.59
C LYS A 417 29.12 -5.76 12.97
N GLY A 418 29.39 -4.99 14.03
CA GLY A 418 29.08 -5.39 15.41
C GLY A 418 27.59 -5.68 15.59
N PHE A 419 26.71 -4.82 15.06
CA PHE A 419 25.27 -5.06 15.05
C PHE A 419 24.89 -6.32 14.25
N GLN A 420 25.39 -6.46 13.03
CA GLN A 420 25.09 -7.59 12.15
C GLN A 420 25.47 -8.92 12.80
N LYS A 421 26.68 -8.96 13.37
CA LYS A 421 27.20 -10.10 14.12
C LYS A 421 26.31 -10.43 15.33
N HIS A 422 25.94 -9.43 16.13
CA HIS A 422 25.09 -9.63 17.31
C HIS A 422 23.74 -10.26 16.97
N PHE A 423 23.10 -9.77 15.90
CA PHE A 423 21.77 -10.20 15.47
C PHE A 423 21.78 -11.31 14.43
N GLN A 424 22.94 -11.93 14.19
CA GLN A 424 23.12 -13.10 13.32
C GLN A 424 22.63 -12.86 11.89
N ILE A 425 22.81 -11.65 11.38
CA ILE A 425 22.59 -11.30 9.96
C ILE A 425 23.96 -11.18 9.25
N PRO A 426 24.03 -11.20 7.90
CA PRO A 426 25.31 -11.18 7.19
C PRO A 426 26.24 -10.01 7.60
N GLU A 427 27.45 -10.32 8.07
CA GLU A 427 28.43 -9.35 8.61
C GLU A 427 29.27 -8.67 7.51
N ASN A 428 28.61 -8.05 6.54
CA ASN A 428 29.27 -7.41 5.40
C ASN A 428 29.63 -5.93 5.64
N GLY A 429 29.14 -5.31 6.73
CA GLY A 429 29.35 -3.89 7.05
C GLY A 429 28.56 -2.91 6.17
N ILE A 430 27.67 -3.42 5.32
CA ILE A 430 26.80 -2.66 4.42
C ILE A 430 25.40 -2.64 5.02
N VAL A 431 24.71 -1.49 4.98
CA VAL A 431 23.30 -1.42 5.39
C VAL A 431 22.41 -1.55 4.16
N ASP A 432 22.02 -2.79 3.87
CA ASP A 432 20.98 -3.15 2.91
C ASP A 432 19.58 -3.11 3.55
N GLU A 433 18.54 -3.47 2.79
CA GLU A 433 17.15 -3.43 3.27
C GLU A 433 16.95 -4.33 4.51
N LEU A 434 17.58 -5.51 4.53
CA LEU A 434 17.54 -6.44 5.66
C LEU A 434 18.16 -5.81 6.92
N THR A 435 19.38 -5.30 6.81
CA THR A 435 20.09 -4.66 7.92
C THR A 435 19.34 -3.42 8.42
N TRP A 436 18.76 -2.64 7.50
CA TRP A 436 17.94 -1.47 7.82
C TRP A 436 16.68 -1.84 8.60
N ASN A 437 15.94 -2.84 8.14
CA ASN A 437 14.72 -3.31 8.81
C ASN A 437 15.03 -3.93 10.17
N LYS A 438 16.15 -4.65 10.31
CA LYS A 438 16.59 -5.17 11.60
C LYS A 438 16.99 -4.04 12.55
N LEU A 439 17.74 -3.05 12.08
CA LEU A 439 18.09 -1.85 12.87
C LEU A 439 16.84 -1.15 13.39
N ASN A 440 15.83 -1.01 12.53
CA ASN A 440 14.54 -0.45 12.89
C ASN A 440 13.85 -1.23 14.02
N ASP A 441 13.73 -2.54 13.89
CA ASP A 441 13.05 -3.37 14.90
C ASP A 441 13.78 -3.38 16.24
N ILE A 442 15.11 -3.50 16.21
CA ILE A 442 15.91 -3.50 17.44
C ILE A 442 15.92 -2.11 18.07
N TYR A 443 16.01 -1.04 17.27
CA TYR A 443 15.87 0.32 17.76
C TYR A 443 14.56 0.47 18.53
N VAL A 444 13.44 0.10 17.92
CA VAL A 444 12.10 0.11 18.55
C VAL A 444 12.10 -0.68 19.86
N TYR A 445 12.68 -1.88 19.86
CA TYR A 445 12.76 -2.74 21.03
C TYR A 445 13.59 -2.13 22.18
N VAL A 446 14.81 -1.64 21.90
CA VAL A 446 15.74 -1.17 22.97
C VAL A 446 15.33 0.15 23.59
N THR A 447 14.63 0.98 22.82
CA THR A 447 14.13 2.26 23.30
C THR A 447 12.73 2.09 23.91
N ASN A 448 12.21 0.86 23.94
CA ASN A 448 10.88 0.50 24.42
C ASN A 448 9.80 1.41 23.82
N LEU A 449 9.91 1.64 22.50
CA LEU A 449 9.07 2.59 21.79
C LEU A 449 7.77 1.94 21.34
N PRO A 450 6.64 2.26 21.95
CA PRO A 450 5.39 2.23 21.22
C PRO A 450 5.41 3.36 20.19
N GLY A 451 4.73 3.12 19.07
CA GLY A 451 4.38 4.08 18.04
C GLY A 451 4.54 5.57 18.39
N PHE A 452 5.66 6.15 17.96
CA PHE A 452 6.23 7.41 18.40
C PHE A 452 5.24 8.59 18.38
N TYR A 453 5.09 9.16 19.59
CA TYR A 453 4.36 10.38 19.94
C TYR A 453 2.86 10.20 20.09
N PRO A 454 2.42 9.49 21.16
CA PRO A 454 1.03 9.60 21.55
C PRO A 454 0.74 11.06 21.84
N ILE A 455 -0.39 11.52 21.34
CA ILE A 455 -0.90 12.82 21.71
C ILE A 455 -1.34 12.72 23.16
N LEU A 456 -0.62 13.41 24.03
CA LEU A 456 -0.96 13.45 25.44
C LEU A 456 -1.65 14.75 25.77
N GLN A 457 -2.79 14.66 26.43
CA GLN A 457 -3.55 15.79 26.92
C GLN A 457 -4.09 15.50 28.32
N ASN A 458 -4.75 16.48 28.93
CA ASN A 458 -5.32 16.29 30.26
C ASN A 458 -6.25 15.06 30.28
N GLY A 459 -6.03 14.16 31.23
CA GLY A 459 -6.72 12.88 31.35
C GLY A 459 -6.00 11.69 30.70
N SER A 460 -4.95 11.89 29.88
CA SER A 460 -4.13 10.78 29.36
C SER A 460 -3.46 10.01 30.50
N ARG A 461 -3.32 8.68 30.34
CA ARG A 461 -2.71 7.80 31.34
C ARG A 461 -1.78 6.76 30.70
N GLY A 462 -0.85 6.23 31.49
CA GLY A 462 0.00 5.09 31.11
C GLY A 462 1.48 5.44 30.95
N GLU A 463 2.25 4.51 30.37
CA GLU A 463 3.71 4.57 30.36
C GLU A 463 4.25 5.79 29.60
N SER A 464 3.60 6.18 28.50
CA SER A 464 3.96 7.39 27.76
C SER A 464 3.82 8.67 28.59
N VAL A 465 2.85 8.74 29.51
CA VAL A 465 2.70 9.87 30.43
C VAL A 465 3.83 9.89 31.46
N LYS A 466 4.26 8.72 31.96
CA LYS A 466 5.42 8.64 32.85
C LYS A 466 6.68 9.12 32.14
N THR A 467 6.86 8.75 30.88
CA THR A 467 7.97 9.24 30.06
C THR A 467 7.93 10.76 29.92
N LEU A 468 6.77 11.34 29.57
CA LEU A 468 6.61 12.79 29.50
C LEU A 468 6.94 13.47 30.84
N GLN A 469 6.38 12.99 31.95
CA GLN A 469 6.63 13.51 33.29
C GLN A 469 8.11 13.41 33.67
N THR A 470 8.77 12.30 33.33
CA THR A 470 10.20 12.09 33.56
C THR A 470 11.04 13.10 32.79
N LEU A 471 10.73 13.33 31.50
CA LEU A 471 11.41 14.29 30.65
C LEU A 471 11.22 15.72 31.16
N LEU A 472 9.97 16.14 31.41
CA LEU A 472 9.67 17.46 31.94
C LEU A 472 10.32 17.70 33.31
N LYS A 473 10.38 16.66 34.17
CA LYS A 473 11.04 16.73 35.48
C LYS A 473 12.55 16.86 35.34
N LYS A 474 13.16 16.04 34.48
CA LYS A 474 14.59 16.11 34.13
C LYS A 474 14.99 17.51 33.66
N TYR A 475 14.13 18.20 32.92
CA TYR A 475 14.39 19.55 32.42
C TYR A 475 13.90 20.69 33.34
N GLY A 476 13.40 20.37 34.54
CA GLY A 476 12.99 21.36 35.54
C GLY A 476 11.66 22.07 35.27
N PHE A 477 10.84 21.52 34.37
CA PHE A 477 9.49 22.01 34.08
C PHE A 477 8.42 21.37 34.96
N TYR A 478 8.67 20.18 35.50
CA TYR A 478 7.70 19.43 36.31
C TYR A 478 8.29 19.03 37.66
N SER A 479 7.60 19.35 38.75
CA SER A 479 8.02 19.02 40.13
C SER A 479 7.14 17.95 40.80
N GLY A 480 6.09 17.48 40.13
CA GLY A 480 5.15 16.50 40.64
C GLY A 480 5.68 15.05 40.67
N GLN A 481 4.80 14.13 41.06
CA GLN A 481 5.07 12.69 41.05
C GLN A 481 4.98 12.13 39.63
N ILE A 482 5.80 11.12 39.32
CA ILE A 482 5.72 10.40 38.03
C ILE A 482 4.70 9.28 38.21
N ASP A 483 3.43 9.64 38.20
CA ASP A 483 2.30 8.74 38.46
C ASP A 483 1.69 8.16 37.17
N GLY A 484 2.13 8.63 36.00
CA GLY A 484 1.59 8.21 34.71
C GLY A 484 0.19 8.74 34.45
N ILE A 485 -0.24 9.81 35.11
CA ILE A 485 -1.51 10.50 34.91
C ILE A 485 -1.25 11.96 34.50
N LEU A 486 -1.70 12.34 33.30
CA LEU A 486 -1.53 13.71 32.82
C LEU A 486 -2.68 14.55 33.39
N GLY A 487 -2.52 15.00 34.63
CA GLY A 487 -3.43 15.95 35.28
C GLY A 487 -3.00 17.40 35.11
N LEU A 488 -3.70 18.31 35.81
CA LEU A 488 -3.47 19.77 35.76
C LEU A 488 -2.00 20.18 35.99
N GLY A 489 -1.29 19.46 36.87
CA GLY A 489 0.12 19.72 37.14
C GLY A 489 1.03 19.45 35.94
N THR A 490 0.81 18.34 35.24
CA THR A 490 1.59 17.98 34.04
C THR A 490 1.22 18.86 32.85
N GLU A 491 -0.07 19.18 32.69
CA GLU A 491 -0.55 20.10 31.64
C GLU A 491 0.07 21.50 31.77
N LYS A 492 0.13 22.04 33.00
CA LYS A 492 0.77 23.34 33.27
C LYS A 492 2.24 23.35 32.84
N SER A 493 2.97 22.28 33.14
CA SER A 493 4.37 22.11 32.74
C SER A 493 4.55 22.01 31.22
N VAL A 494 3.62 21.33 30.52
CA VAL A 494 3.61 21.27 29.05
C VAL A 494 3.39 22.66 28.46
N LYS A 495 2.40 23.43 28.95
CA LYS A 495 2.14 24.80 28.48
C LYS A 495 3.34 25.72 28.70
N GLU A 496 4.02 25.57 29.83
CA GLU A 496 5.23 26.34 30.11
C GLU A 496 6.38 25.97 29.15
N PHE A 497 6.59 24.68 28.91
CA PHE A 497 7.60 24.21 27.96
C PHE A 497 7.32 24.71 26.52
N GLN A 498 6.06 24.63 26.07
CA GLN A 498 5.61 25.16 24.79
C GLN A 498 5.88 26.66 24.67
N LYS A 499 5.58 27.43 25.73
CA LYS A 499 5.83 28.88 25.76
C LYS A 499 7.31 29.22 25.62
N ILE A 500 8.20 28.49 26.30
CA ILE A 500 9.66 28.75 26.23
C ILE A 500 10.23 28.41 24.85
N LYS A 501 9.66 27.42 24.16
CA LYS A 501 10.11 26.97 22.83
C LYS A 501 9.31 27.54 21.67
N SER A 502 8.51 28.59 21.92
CA SER A 502 7.71 29.31 20.92
C SER A 502 6.72 28.43 20.14
N PHE A 503 6.18 27.39 20.77
CA PHE A 503 5.04 26.63 20.23
C PHE A 503 3.71 27.30 20.57
N THR A 504 2.66 26.93 19.83
CA THR A 504 1.28 27.18 20.25
C THR A 504 1.03 26.55 21.63
N VAL A 505 0.62 27.36 22.60
CA VAL A 505 0.44 26.94 24.00
C VAL A 505 -0.91 26.26 24.18
N THR A 506 -1.00 24.99 23.79
CA THR A 506 -2.24 24.18 23.85
C THR A 506 -2.33 23.32 25.10
N GLY A 507 -1.20 22.98 25.73
CA GLY A 507 -1.14 21.96 26.78
C GLY A 507 -1.21 20.52 26.26
N VAL A 508 -1.29 20.35 24.94
CA VAL A 508 -1.31 19.06 24.25
C VAL A 508 0.09 18.74 23.72
N VAL A 509 0.59 17.55 24.04
CA VAL A 509 1.91 17.08 23.61
C VAL A 509 1.76 16.37 22.28
N ARG A 510 2.25 17.00 21.20
CA ARG A 510 2.25 16.46 19.83
C ARG A 510 3.66 16.04 19.42
N LYS A 511 3.77 15.40 18.27
CA LYS A 511 5.01 14.89 17.68
C LYS A 511 6.17 15.88 17.74
N GLU A 512 5.94 17.13 17.38
CA GLU A 512 6.97 18.17 17.32
C GLU A 512 7.54 18.47 18.72
N LEU A 513 6.67 18.43 19.74
CA LEU A 513 7.07 18.68 21.13
C LEU A 513 7.89 17.53 21.70
N TRP A 514 7.53 16.30 21.33
CA TRP A 514 8.28 15.12 21.74
C TRP A 514 9.65 15.04 21.06
N ILE A 515 9.73 15.31 19.75
CA ILE A 515 11.01 15.42 19.02
C ILE A 515 11.92 16.37 19.78
N LEU A 516 11.41 17.54 20.18
CA LEU A 516 12.22 18.52 20.87
C LEU A 516 12.62 18.09 22.29
N LEU A 517 11.71 17.46 23.05
CA LEU A 517 12.02 16.93 24.38
C LEU A 517 13.12 15.86 24.34
N GLU A 518 13.16 15.07 23.26
CA GLU A 518 14.20 14.08 23.03
C GLU A 518 15.49 14.69 22.48
N GLU A 519 15.41 15.64 21.55
CA GLU A 519 16.57 16.31 20.96
C GLU A 519 17.40 17.06 22.00
N ILE A 520 16.75 17.66 23.00
CA ILE A 520 17.42 18.30 24.14
C ILE A 520 18.31 17.32 24.91
N GLN A 521 18.04 16.00 24.88
CA GLN A 521 18.91 15.01 25.53
C GLN A 521 20.27 14.89 24.85
N TYR A 522 20.36 15.20 23.56
CA TYR A 522 21.58 15.07 22.76
C TYR A 522 22.40 16.37 22.72
N THR A 523 21.88 17.46 23.29
CA THR A 523 22.61 18.73 23.48
C THR A 523 23.17 18.81 24.91
N ALA A 524 24.49 18.76 25.06
CA ALA A 524 25.16 18.65 26.36
C ALA A 524 24.82 19.79 27.35
N GLY A 525 24.49 19.42 28.60
CA GLY A 525 24.62 20.30 29.78
C GLY A 525 23.51 21.34 30.05
N THR A 526 22.25 21.09 29.70
CA THR A 526 21.21 22.14 29.74
C THR A 526 20.33 22.08 31.00
N THR A 527 20.38 23.13 31.82
CA THR A 527 19.39 23.42 32.88
C THR A 527 18.26 24.30 32.31
N ARG A 528 17.15 24.46 33.03
CA ARG A 528 16.03 25.34 32.62
C ARG A 528 16.48 26.76 32.25
N ALA A 529 17.56 27.26 32.86
CA ALA A 529 18.14 28.57 32.57
C ALA A 529 18.88 28.65 31.22
N THR A 530 19.48 27.55 30.74
CA THR A 530 20.17 27.51 29.44
C THR A 530 19.21 27.28 28.27
N LEU A 531 18.05 26.62 28.49
CA LEU A 531 17.02 26.39 27.44
C LEU A 531 16.34 27.65 26.90
N ALA A 532 16.32 28.73 27.69
CA ALA A 532 15.76 30.03 27.32
C ALA A 532 16.72 30.89 26.46
N LYS A 533 18.02 30.58 26.44
CA LYS A 533 19.05 31.34 25.71
C LYS A 533 19.37 30.79 24.32
N VAL A 534 19.03 29.54 24.04
CA VAL A 534 19.22 28.93 22.72
C VAL A 534 18.03 29.30 21.82
N LYS A 535 18.16 30.39 21.06
CA LYS A 535 17.33 30.63 19.87
C LYS A 535 17.89 29.77 18.72
N ASN A 536 17.01 29.03 18.06
CA ASN A 536 17.32 28.07 17.00
C ASN A 536 18.15 28.70 15.87
N ASN A 537 19.31 28.10 15.55
CA ASN A 537 19.80 28.13 14.18
C ASN A 537 19.14 26.96 13.43
N SER A 538 18.37 27.33 12.40
CA SER A 538 17.91 26.48 11.29
C SER A 538 16.69 25.58 11.56
N MET A 539 15.48 26.16 11.51
CA MET A 539 14.34 25.49 10.87
C MET A 539 13.46 26.56 10.18
N PRO A 540 13.04 26.37 8.92
CA PRO A 540 12.32 27.38 8.16
C PRO A 540 10.94 27.63 8.75
N GLU A 541 10.53 28.90 8.72
CA GLU A 541 9.18 29.36 9.05
C GLU A 541 8.13 28.53 8.31
N GLN A 542 7.27 27.83 9.07
CA GLN A 542 5.98 27.44 8.52
C GLN A 542 5.13 28.69 8.44
N THR A 543 5.11 29.32 7.26
CA THR A 543 4.05 30.25 6.93
C THR A 543 2.75 29.45 6.86
N ASN A 544 1.85 29.72 7.80
CA ASN A 544 0.42 29.60 7.55
C ASN A 544 0.06 30.57 6.41
N THR A 545 0.29 30.15 5.17
CA THR A 545 -0.36 30.75 4.02
C THR A 545 -1.58 29.89 3.71
N GLY A 546 -2.75 30.38 4.13
CA GLY A 546 -3.95 30.12 3.35
C GLY A 546 -3.62 30.46 1.90
N VAL A 547 -3.83 29.51 1.00
CA VAL A 547 -3.57 29.69 -0.42
C VAL A 547 -4.55 30.75 -0.91
N ASN A 548 -4.08 31.99 -1.01
CA ASN A 548 -4.79 33.08 -1.64
C ASN A 548 -4.54 32.95 -3.14
N ILE A 549 -5.55 32.45 -3.85
CA ILE A 549 -5.54 32.29 -5.31
C ILE A 549 -5.51 33.71 -5.92
N LYS A 550 -4.34 34.19 -6.31
CA LYS A 550 -4.25 35.33 -7.23
C LYS A 550 -4.65 34.86 -8.63
N THR A 551 -5.81 35.33 -9.04
CA THR A 551 -6.33 35.30 -10.41
C THR A 551 -5.31 35.91 -11.38
N TYR A 552 -4.88 35.15 -12.39
CA TYR A 552 -4.31 35.70 -13.60
C TYR A 552 -5.42 35.92 -14.64
N PRO A 553 -5.41 37.04 -15.37
CA PRO A 553 -6.46 37.39 -16.32
C PRO A 553 -6.42 36.49 -17.57
N PRO A 554 -7.56 36.27 -18.24
CA PRO A 554 -7.65 35.39 -19.40
C PRO A 554 -6.95 36.01 -20.62
N SER A 555 -6.01 35.26 -21.18
CA SER A 555 -5.48 35.50 -22.53
C SER A 555 -6.58 35.22 -23.55
N LYS A 556 -6.88 36.23 -24.37
CA LYS A 556 -7.84 36.20 -25.47
C LYS A 556 -7.32 35.27 -26.57
N ASN A 557 -8.12 34.27 -26.94
CA ASN A 557 -8.25 33.93 -28.35
C ASN A 557 -9.67 33.43 -28.65
N THR A 558 -10.15 33.87 -29.80
CA THR A 558 -11.55 34.12 -30.16
C THR A 558 -12.21 32.97 -30.92
N ASN A 559 -13.44 32.62 -30.49
CA ASN A 559 -14.65 32.29 -31.27
C ASN A 559 -14.76 30.97 -32.11
N PRO A 560 -15.98 30.48 -32.43
CA PRO A 560 -17.23 30.53 -31.64
C PRO A 560 -18.19 29.31 -31.78
N LEU A 561 -19.22 29.29 -30.91
CA LEU A 561 -20.59 28.75 -31.03
C LEU A 561 -20.82 27.22 -31.00
N PHE A 562 -21.56 26.74 -29.99
CA PHE A 562 -22.89 26.16 -30.21
C PHE A 562 -23.76 26.29 -28.95
N VAL A 563 -25.02 26.62 -29.21
CA VAL A 563 -26.08 27.10 -28.31
C VAL A 563 -26.81 25.91 -27.68
N TYR A 564 -27.02 25.94 -26.36
CA TYR A 564 -28.03 25.09 -25.70
C TYR A 564 -29.40 25.80 -25.73
N PRO A 565 -30.50 25.09 -26.03
CA PRO A 565 -31.84 25.54 -25.62
C PRO A 565 -32.24 24.95 -24.25
N PRO A 566 -33.17 25.60 -23.52
CA PRO A 566 -33.42 25.36 -22.11
C PRO A 566 -34.54 24.34 -21.83
N SER A 567 -34.57 23.95 -20.56
CA SER A 567 -35.53 23.13 -19.84
C SER A 567 -37.00 23.57 -20.00
N THR A 568 -37.89 22.57 -20.10
CA THR A 568 -39.32 22.71 -19.80
C THR A 568 -39.77 21.62 -18.81
N SER A 569 -40.66 22.02 -17.93
CA SER A 569 -41.27 21.22 -16.87
C SER A 569 -42.78 21.05 -17.12
N ILE A 570 -43.34 20.07 -16.39
CA ILE A 570 -44.73 19.82 -15.95
C ILE A 570 -45.71 19.11 -16.93
N MET A 571 -46.14 17.87 -16.58
CA MET A 571 -47.47 17.50 -16.02
C MET A 571 -47.93 16.04 -16.32
N THR A 572 -48.27 15.34 -15.22
CA THR A 572 -49.42 14.41 -14.96
C THR A 572 -49.77 13.26 -15.93
N ASN A 573 -49.75 12.02 -15.43
CA ASN A 573 -50.96 11.21 -15.13
C ASN A 573 -50.60 9.77 -14.65
N SER A 574 -51.19 9.36 -13.51
CA SER A 574 -51.52 7.96 -13.19
C SER A 574 -52.93 7.66 -13.76
N PRO A 575 -53.34 6.41 -14.08
CA PRO A 575 -53.52 5.27 -13.15
C PRO A 575 -53.08 3.92 -13.78
N THR A 576 -53.16 2.70 -13.27
CA THR A 576 -54.03 2.01 -12.30
C THR A 576 -53.39 0.65 -11.97
N HIS A 577 -53.74 0.09 -10.80
CA HIS A 577 -53.51 -1.27 -10.31
C HIS A 577 -53.63 -2.41 -11.34
N GLN A 578 -52.77 -3.43 -11.20
CA GLN A 578 -53.16 -4.86 -11.11
C GLN A 578 -51.99 -5.74 -10.61
N GLN A 579 -52.14 -6.29 -9.41
CA GLN A 579 -51.59 -7.60 -9.01
C GLN A 579 -52.48 -8.69 -9.64
N PRO A 580 -52.06 -9.97 -9.83
CA PRO A 580 -51.54 -10.78 -8.72
C PRO A 580 -50.64 -12.01 -9.05
N GLN A 581 -50.33 -12.73 -7.97
CA GLN A 581 -50.07 -14.16 -7.82
C GLN A 581 -48.66 -14.75 -7.96
N SER A 582 -48.13 -15.02 -6.77
CA SER A 582 -47.21 -16.08 -6.36
C SER A 582 -47.62 -17.49 -6.80
N PHE A 583 -46.63 -18.28 -7.22
CA PHE A 583 -46.67 -19.74 -7.18
C PHE A 583 -45.45 -20.27 -6.43
N TYR A 584 -45.71 -20.92 -5.30
CA TYR A 584 -44.81 -21.85 -4.62
C TYR A 584 -44.88 -23.20 -5.34
N TYR A 585 -43.75 -23.87 -5.54
CA TYR A 585 -43.68 -25.32 -5.55
C TYR A 585 -42.39 -25.78 -4.85
N GLU A 586 -42.58 -26.76 -3.97
CA GLU A 586 -41.64 -27.42 -3.07
C GLU A 586 -40.70 -28.42 -3.76
N ASN A 587 -39.77 -28.92 -2.94
CA ASN A 587 -39.02 -30.19 -2.99
C ASN A 587 -37.64 -30.09 -3.65
N GLY A 588 -36.52 -30.50 -3.04
CA GLY A 588 -36.24 -31.15 -1.77
C GLY A 588 -34.73 -31.53 -1.74
N TYR A 589 -34.17 -31.72 -0.53
CA TYR A 589 -33.05 -32.61 -0.11
C TYR A 589 -32.02 -33.11 -1.17
N TYR A 590 -30.70 -33.22 -0.98
CA TYR A 590 -29.66 -32.96 0.05
C TYR A 590 -28.29 -33.33 -0.62
N PRO A 591 -27.13 -33.48 0.08
CA PRO A 591 -25.79 -33.04 -0.37
C PRO A 591 -24.99 -34.11 -1.16
N TYR A 592 -23.80 -33.78 -1.67
CA TYR A 592 -22.56 -34.59 -1.56
C TYR A 592 -21.43 -33.96 -2.40
N TYR A 593 -20.24 -33.93 -1.77
CA TYR A 593 -18.89 -33.54 -2.24
C TYR A 593 -18.51 -32.06 -2.21
#